data_AF-A0A653VFV1-F1
#
_entry.id   AF-A0A653VFV1-F1
#
_cell.length_a   1.000
_cell.length_b   1.000
_cell.length_c   1.000
_cell.angle_alpha   90.00
_cell.angle_beta   90.00
_cell.angle_gamma   90.00
#
_symmetry.space_group_name_H-M   'P 1'
#
loop_
_entity.id
_entity.type
_entity.pdbx_description
1 polymer ?
#
loop_
_entity_poly.entity_id
_entity_poly.type
_entity_poly.pdbx_seq_one_letter_code
_entity_poly.pdbx_strand_id
1 'polypeptide(L)'
;MTDDQGDRQEARPTWSEHVADDAASANGAAPAHGRGLSRHRPPRRRARRAAFAAGALLAAAGIVAGTATATTTANGDDVTLDDPSGVSMPSDQPAGWTRVFGEDFADTATNRTFESRYAERFVAYHGFADTAGTGRYQASTLSTHDGLLDVRLRTTSAGVPLAGGVVPLVDGQWGGQTSGRYSIRMKSDEVDGYGVAVLLWSDQNLWSDGEIDFPEGALGAPAWLNVHCLSDPAEKCVHEQTSASLADWHTYTIEWTPERMSFLVDDEVVGTTTENIPTAPMHLVVQAGSNGGDPPADAEGSLLIDWLTIDVPSAGAAPAATLPSDAPTD
;
A
#
# COMPACT_ATOMS: atom_id res chain seq x y z
N MET A 1 -36.58 -43.80 15.61
CA MET A 1 -35.93 -43.24 16.82
C MET A 1 -34.45 -43.50 16.65
N THR A 2 -33.60 -42.54 16.34
CA THR A 2 -33.72 -41.08 16.35
C THR A 2 -32.79 -40.52 15.28
N ASP A 3 -33.25 -39.45 14.62
CA ASP A 3 -32.48 -38.55 13.78
C ASP A 3 -31.25 -38.01 14.51
N ASP A 4 -30.19 -37.74 13.75
CA ASP A 4 -29.29 -36.63 14.07
C ASP A 4 -28.77 -36.01 12.76
N GLN A 5 -29.50 -35.01 12.28
CA GLN A 5 -29.03 -34.04 11.29
C GLN A 5 -28.21 -32.99 12.04
N GLY A 6 -26.89 -33.17 12.06
CA GLY A 6 -25.96 -32.14 12.48
C GLY A 6 -25.50 -31.31 11.28
N ASP A 7 -25.98 -30.07 11.20
CA ASP A 7 -25.42 -28.98 10.40
C ASP A 7 -23.88 -28.98 10.53
N ARG A 8 -23.18 -29.36 9.46
CA ARG A 8 -21.78 -28.99 9.29
C ARG A 8 -21.77 -27.71 8.47
N GLN A 9 -21.61 -26.57 9.16
CA GLN A 9 -20.96 -25.43 8.55
C GLN A 9 -19.62 -25.93 7.99
N GLU A 10 -19.50 -25.94 6.67
CA GLU A 10 -18.20 -26.12 6.02
C GLU A 10 -17.28 -25.02 6.54
N ALA A 11 -16.19 -25.43 7.19
CA ALA A 11 -15.16 -24.51 7.62
C ALA A 11 -14.62 -23.77 6.39
N ARG A 12 -14.60 -22.44 6.44
CA ARG A 12 -13.98 -21.61 5.40
C ARG A 12 -12.50 -22.03 5.29
N PRO A 13 -11.97 -22.21 4.06
CA PRO A 13 -10.61 -22.68 3.87
C PRO A 13 -9.61 -21.69 4.49
N THR A 14 -8.66 -22.22 5.25
CA THR A 14 -7.54 -21.46 5.79
C THR A 14 -6.36 -21.49 4.82
N TRP A 15 -5.62 -20.38 4.77
CA TRP A 15 -4.40 -20.08 4.01
C TRP A 15 -3.49 -21.23 3.56
N SER A 16 -3.31 -22.26 4.38
CA SER A 16 -2.40 -23.38 4.11
C SER A 16 -2.78 -24.22 2.89
N GLU A 17 -4.01 -24.11 2.37
CA GLU A 17 -4.46 -24.93 1.22
C GLU A 17 -4.21 -24.27 -0.14
N HIS A 18 -3.87 -22.98 -0.20
CA HIS A 18 -3.74 -22.22 -1.47
C HIS A 18 -2.33 -21.71 -1.75
N VAL A 19 -1.43 -21.73 -0.76
CA VAL A 19 -0.05 -21.30 -0.92
C VAL A 19 0.86 -22.43 -0.48
N ALA A 20 1.54 -23.07 -1.43
CA ALA A 20 2.60 -24.01 -1.11
C ALA A 20 3.71 -23.27 -0.33
N ASP A 21 4.30 -23.95 0.67
CA ASP A 21 5.35 -23.44 1.57
C ASP A 21 6.60 -22.83 0.86
N ASP A 22 6.67 -22.94 -0.47
CA ASP A 22 7.76 -22.46 -1.31
C ASP A 22 7.63 -20.98 -1.76
N ALA A 23 6.48 -20.32 -1.53
CA ALA A 23 6.17 -19.02 -2.13
C ALA A 23 7.04 -17.83 -1.68
N ALA A 24 7.66 -17.87 -0.50
CA ALA A 24 8.36 -16.70 0.05
C ALA A 24 9.84 -16.59 -0.37
N SER A 25 10.42 -17.60 -1.05
CA SER A 25 11.84 -17.55 -1.45
C SER A 25 12.27 -18.53 -2.54
N ALA A 26 11.42 -19.46 -2.97
CA ALA A 26 11.79 -20.41 -4.00
C ALA A 26 11.64 -19.76 -5.36
N ASN A 27 12.67 -19.04 -5.83
CA ASN A 27 13.05 -18.91 -7.25
C ASN A 27 14.28 -17.99 -7.47
N GLY A 28 14.92 -17.48 -6.41
CA GLY A 28 16.10 -16.62 -6.60
C GLY A 28 15.79 -15.28 -7.25
N ALA A 29 14.53 -14.83 -7.16
CA ALA A 29 14.12 -13.47 -7.46
C ALA A 29 14.99 -12.49 -6.66
N ALA A 30 15.49 -11.44 -7.31
CA ALA A 30 16.01 -10.30 -6.58
C ALA A 30 14.86 -9.73 -5.70
N PRO A 31 15.15 -9.20 -4.50
CA PRO A 31 14.11 -8.57 -3.69
C PRO A 31 13.37 -7.53 -4.55
N ALA A 32 12.03 -7.59 -4.52
CA ALA A 32 11.17 -6.66 -5.26
C ALA A 32 11.62 -5.21 -5.01
N HIS A 33 11.94 -4.91 -3.75
CA HIS A 33 12.42 -3.61 -3.30
C HIS A 33 13.63 -3.12 -4.11
N GLY A 34 13.39 -2.09 -4.93
CA GLY A 34 14.44 -1.34 -5.61
C GLY A 34 15.58 -1.02 -4.65
N ARG A 35 16.81 -1.37 -5.04
CA ARG A 35 18.02 -1.18 -4.23
C ARG A 35 18.23 0.30 -3.89
N GLY A 36 17.63 0.76 -2.79
CA GLY A 36 17.98 2.01 -2.14
C GLY A 36 19.42 1.90 -1.64
N LEU A 37 20.32 2.69 -2.23
CA LEU A 37 21.72 2.74 -1.79
C LEU A 37 21.78 3.23 -0.34
N SER A 38 22.24 2.38 0.58
CA SER A 38 22.53 2.77 1.95
C SER A 38 23.54 3.93 1.97
N ARG A 39 23.13 5.12 2.38
CA ARG A 39 24.01 6.30 2.48
C ARG A 39 24.65 6.40 3.86
N HIS A 40 25.46 5.42 4.25
CA HIS A 40 26.30 5.58 5.45
C HIS A 40 27.79 5.42 5.16
N ARG A 41 28.48 6.56 5.23
CA ARG A 41 29.93 6.66 5.41
C ARG A 41 30.24 6.43 6.90
N PRO A 42 31.30 5.70 7.28
CA PRO A 42 31.52 5.35 8.68
C PRO A 42 31.79 6.60 9.55
N PRO A 43 31.31 6.62 10.81
CA PRO A 43 31.38 7.81 11.65
C PRO A 43 32.83 8.07 12.10
N ARG A 44 33.35 9.25 11.78
CA ARG A 44 34.55 9.79 12.42
C ARG A 44 34.18 10.32 13.80
N ARG A 45 34.69 9.66 14.85
CA ARG A 45 34.65 10.15 16.23
C ARG A 45 35.32 11.52 16.34
N ARG A 46 34.61 12.54 16.85
CA ARG A 46 35.22 13.65 17.58
C ARG A 46 34.37 14.11 18.75
N ALA A 47 35.08 14.55 19.77
CA ALA A 47 34.66 14.75 21.15
C ALA A 47 33.77 16.00 21.38
N ARG A 48 33.01 15.91 22.47
CA ARG A 48 32.18 16.95 23.08
C ARG A 48 32.92 18.27 23.33
N ARG A 49 32.23 19.39 23.11
CA ARG A 49 32.23 20.55 24.03
C ARG A 49 30.86 21.24 24.02
N ALA A 50 30.38 21.59 25.21
CA ALA A 50 29.20 22.40 25.45
C ALA A 50 29.55 23.90 25.39
N ALA A 51 28.56 24.75 25.05
CA ALA A 51 28.44 26.14 25.50
C ALA A 51 27.02 26.68 25.28
N PHE A 52 26.67 27.68 26.10
CA PHE A 52 25.35 28.22 26.42
C PHE A 52 24.90 29.43 25.56
N ALA A 53 23.56 29.62 25.56
CA ALA A 53 22.77 30.87 25.75
C ALA A 53 22.28 31.78 24.58
N ALA A 54 20.99 32.14 24.75
CA ALA A 54 20.30 33.44 24.61
C ALA A 54 19.55 33.82 23.30
N GLY A 55 18.21 33.70 23.36
CA GLY A 55 17.26 34.84 23.40
C GLY A 55 16.82 35.55 22.10
N ALA A 56 15.52 35.49 21.77
CA ALA A 56 14.58 36.63 21.75
C ALA A 56 13.23 36.27 21.08
N LEU A 57 12.12 36.63 21.74
CA LEU A 57 10.75 36.68 21.20
C LEU A 57 10.59 37.82 20.19
N LEU A 58 9.73 37.64 19.19
CA LEU A 58 8.82 38.70 18.69
C LEU A 58 7.51 38.08 18.19
N ALA A 59 6.40 38.57 18.72
CA ALA A 59 5.03 38.31 18.27
C ALA A 59 4.52 39.50 17.44
N ALA A 60 3.72 39.23 16.41
CA ALA A 60 2.89 40.24 15.76
C ALA A 60 1.57 39.62 15.31
N ALA A 61 0.47 40.18 15.83
CA ALA A 61 -0.91 39.89 15.47
C ALA A 61 -1.34 40.72 14.25
N GLY A 62 -2.17 40.14 13.38
CA GLY A 62 -2.83 40.83 12.28
C GLY A 62 -4.29 40.40 12.16
N ILE A 63 -5.19 41.35 12.39
CA ILE A 63 -6.65 41.24 12.27
C ILE A 63 -7.04 41.54 10.82
N VAL A 64 -7.87 40.71 10.19
CA VAL A 64 -8.72 41.09 9.05
C VAL A 64 -10.12 40.50 9.24
N ALA A 65 -11.13 41.35 9.08
CA ALA A 65 -12.54 41.09 9.31
C ALA A 65 -13.34 41.00 7.99
N GLY A 66 -14.34 40.11 7.95
CA GLY A 66 -15.53 40.11 7.08
C GLY A 66 -15.29 39.75 5.60
N THR A 67 -16.08 38.89 4.95
CA THR A 67 -17.53 38.70 5.01
C THR A 67 -17.94 37.26 4.65
N ALA A 68 -18.71 36.59 5.51
CA ALA A 68 -19.40 35.34 5.19
C ALA A 68 -20.91 35.61 5.09
N THR A 69 -21.53 35.18 3.99
CA THR A 69 -22.99 35.07 3.89
C THR A 69 -23.32 33.72 3.25
N ALA A 70 -23.74 32.77 4.08
CA ALA A 70 -24.76 31.77 3.77
C ALA A 70 -25.01 30.95 5.04
N THR A 71 -26.00 31.37 5.83
CA THR A 71 -26.56 30.56 6.91
C THR A 71 -27.74 29.79 6.34
N THR A 72 -27.68 28.46 6.41
CA THR A 72 -28.86 27.62 6.66
C THR A 72 -28.40 26.38 7.40
N THR A 73 -28.59 26.40 8.71
CA THR A 73 -28.50 25.26 9.61
C THR A 73 -29.72 24.37 9.45
N ALA A 74 -29.50 23.05 9.32
CA ALA A 74 -30.47 22.04 9.70
C ALA A 74 -29.72 20.78 10.15
N ASN A 75 -29.55 20.68 11.48
CA ASN A 75 -29.25 19.48 12.29
C ASN A 75 -28.33 18.42 11.67
N GLY A 76 -27.03 18.52 11.96
CA GLY A 76 -26.07 17.44 11.80
C GLY A 76 -24.95 17.61 12.82
N ASP A 77 -25.02 16.85 13.91
CA ASP A 77 -23.78 16.44 14.59
C ASP A 77 -23.12 15.41 13.68
N ASP A 78 -22.58 15.87 12.56
CA ASP A 78 -21.61 15.13 11.77
C ASP A 78 -20.28 15.80 12.07
N VAL A 79 -19.58 15.26 13.05
CA VAL A 79 -18.17 15.54 13.21
C VAL A 79 -17.54 14.89 11.98
N THR A 80 -17.39 15.64 10.89
CA THR A 80 -16.40 15.30 9.87
C THR A 80 -15.08 15.33 10.63
N LEU A 81 -14.61 14.15 11.04
CA LEU A 81 -13.20 13.99 11.35
C LEU A 81 -12.50 14.49 10.09
N ASP A 82 -11.70 15.54 10.23
CA ASP A 82 -10.85 15.99 9.14
C ASP A 82 -10.12 14.74 8.65
N ASP A 83 -10.34 14.41 7.38
CA ASP A 83 -9.74 13.26 6.74
C ASP A 83 -8.22 13.24 7.03
N PRO A 84 -7.66 12.14 7.55
CA PRO A 84 -6.30 12.15 8.09
C PRO A 84 -5.23 12.44 7.03
N SER A 85 -5.58 12.28 5.73
CA SER A 85 -4.72 12.61 4.60
C SER A 85 -5.10 13.92 3.89
N GLY A 86 -6.22 14.54 4.29
CA GLY A 86 -6.83 15.70 3.64
C GLY A 86 -7.56 15.40 2.33
N VAL A 87 -7.68 14.12 1.92
CA VAL A 87 -8.37 13.69 0.69
C VAL A 87 -9.14 12.41 0.97
N SER A 88 -10.46 12.53 1.02
CA SER A 88 -11.33 11.39 1.31
C SER A 88 -11.40 10.35 0.22
N MET A 89 -11.67 9.11 0.66
CA MET A 89 -11.95 7.99 -0.23
C MET A 89 -13.03 8.41 -1.23
N PRO A 90 -12.80 8.28 -2.55
CA PRO A 90 -13.76 8.70 -3.56
C PRO A 90 -15.11 7.98 -3.39
N SER A 91 -16.19 8.73 -3.23
CA SER A 91 -17.55 8.17 -3.15
C SER A 91 -18.12 7.83 -4.53
N ASP A 92 -17.64 8.51 -5.56
CA ASP A 92 -17.94 8.31 -6.97
C ASP A 92 -16.88 7.44 -7.67
N GLN A 93 -17.22 6.99 -8.86
CA GLN A 93 -16.40 6.11 -9.69
C GLN A 93 -16.25 6.74 -11.07
N PRO A 94 -15.05 6.66 -11.71
CA PRO A 94 -14.90 7.14 -13.07
C PRO A 94 -15.82 6.39 -14.04
N ALA A 95 -16.18 7.05 -15.16
CA ALA A 95 -17.13 6.48 -16.12
C ALA A 95 -16.66 5.11 -16.64
N GLY A 96 -17.56 4.12 -16.59
CA GLY A 96 -17.28 2.75 -17.05
C GLY A 96 -16.62 1.85 -16.01
N TRP A 97 -16.38 2.34 -14.79
CA TRP A 97 -15.88 1.57 -13.66
C TRP A 97 -16.96 1.34 -12.60
N THR A 98 -16.85 0.23 -11.87
CA THR A 98 -17.69 -0.13 -10.74
C THR A 98 -16.86 -0.54 -9.52
N ARG A 99 -17.07 0.12 -8.39
CA ARG A 99 -16.42 -0.19 -7.09
C ARG A 99 -16.85 -1.56 -6.60
N VAL A 100 -15.89 -2.43 -6.36
CA VAL A 100 -16.09 -3.78 -5.77
C VAL A 100 -15.39 -3.94 -4.42
N PHE A 101 -14.48 -3.03 -4.09
CA PHE A 101 -13.88 -2.95 -2.77
C PHE A 101 -13.54 -1.48 -2.45
N GLY A 102 -13.79 -1.06 -1.20
CA GLY A 102 -13.36 0.26 -0.72
C GLY A 102 -13.29 0.27 0.79
N GLU A 103 -12.13 0.57 1.36
CA GLU A 103 -11.88 0.63 2.80
C GLU A 103 -11.25 1.97 3.17
N ASP A 104 -11.77 2.60 4.22
CA ASP A 104 -11.32 3.87 4.82
C ASP A 104 -10.88 3.72 6.29
N PHE A 105 -10.84 2.49 6.80
CA PHE A 105 -10.35 2.12 8.12
C PHE A 105 -11.03 2.88 9.29
N ALA A 106 -12.29 3.27 9.13
CA ALA A 106 -13.09 3.91 10.18
C ALA A 106 -13.22 3.03 11.45
N ASP A 107 -13.14 1.71 11.29
CA ASP A 107 -13.17 0.74 12.37
C ASP A 107 -11.80 0.60 13.05
N THR A 108 -11.70 0.98 14.33
CA THR A 108 -10.45 0.86 15.09
C THR A 108 -10.13 -0.58 15.49
N ALA A 109 -8.86 -0.98 15.39
CA ALA A 109 -8.36 -2.28 15.79
C ALA A 109 -6.93 -2.17 16.32
N THR A 110 -6.65 -2.86 17.43
CA THR A 110 -5.29 -2.98 17.95
C THR A 110 -4.49 -4.05 17.18
N ASN A 111 -3.18 -4.08 17.38
CA ASN A 111 -2.31 -5.13 16.87
C ASN A 111 -2.59 -6.56 17.39
N ARG A 112 -3.54 -6.72 18.31
CA ARG A 112 -4.03 -8.04 18.77
C ARG A 112 -5.40 -8.38 18.21
N THR A 113 -6.10 -7.42 17.62
CA THR A 113 -7.49 -7.56 17.18
C THR A 113 -7.68 -7.25 15.71
N PHE A 114 -6.65 -6.80 14.99
CA PHE A 114 -6.73 -6.49 13.56
C PHE A 114 -7.26 -7.69 12.76
N GLU A 115 -6.63 -8.86 12.90
CA GLU A 115 -7.00 -10.06 12.15
C GLU A 115 -8.47 -10.45 12.33
N SER A 116 -9.00 -10.36 13.56
CA SER A 116 -10.40 -10.71 13.82
C SER A 116 -11.36 -9.58 13.44
N ARG A 117 -10.97 -8.32 13.58
CA ARG A 117 -11.82 -7.17 13.24
C ARG A 117 -12.00 -7.03 11.73
N TYR A 118 -10.95 -7.30 10.96
CA TYR A 118 -10.91 -7.12 9.51
C TYR A 118 -11.00 -8.44 8.73
N ALA A 119 -11.32 -9.57 9.38
CA ALA A 119 -11.30 -10.92 8.79
C ALA A 119 -12.18 -11.10 7.53
N GLU A 120 -13.25 -10.32 7.40
CA GLU A 120 -14.13 -10.37 6.22
C GLU A 120 -13.65 -9.51 5.06
N ARG A 121 -12.70 -8.61 5.32
CA ARG A 121 -12.25 -7.58 4.38
C ARG A 121 -10.82 -7.78 3.93
N PHE A 122 -9.99 -8.35 4.79
CA PHE A 122 -8.59 -8.58 4.51
C PHE A 122 -8.17 -9.94 5.02
N VAL A 123 -7.12 -10.44 4.37
CA VAL A 123 -6.17 -11.28 5.08
C VAL A 123 -4.97 -10.44 5.49
N ALA A 124 -4.50 -10.66 6.72
CA ALA A 124 -3.17 -10.29 7.16
C ALA A 124 -2.11 -11.37 6.87
N TYR A 125 -0.96 -10.97 6.35
CA TYR A 125 0.22 -11.84 6.26
C TYR A 125 0.82 -12.10 7.64
N HIS A 126 1.13 -13.37 7.93
CA HIS A 126 1.57 -13.81 9.24
C HIS A 126 2.44 -15.07 9.19
N GLY A 127 3.57 -15.06 9.90
CA GLY A 127 4.29 -16.28 10.28
C GLY A 127 5.37 -16.76 9.29
N PHE A 128 5.48 -16.14 8.12
CA PHE A 128 6.47 -16.49 7.09
C PHE A 128 7.50 -15.37 6.86
N ALA A 129 8.56 -15.68 6.11
CA ALA A 129 9.61 -14.72 5.79
C ALA A 129 9.06 -13.56 4.94
N ASP A 130 9.63 -12.37 5.08
CA ASP A 130 9.33 -11.29 4.16
C ASP A 130 9.99 -11.51 2.79
N THR A 131 9.66 -10.67 1.81
CA THR A 131 10.11 -10.81 0.42
C THR A 131 11.63 -10.83 0.29
N ALA A 132 12.35 -10.10 1.14
CA ALA A 132 13.80 -10.09 1.15
C ALA A 132 14.44 -11.29 1.87
N GLY A 133 13.65 -12.07 2.61
CA GLY A 133 14.08 -13.25 3.34
C GLY A 133 14.83 -12.97 4.65
N THR A 134 15.02 -11.70 5.03
CA THR A 134 15.70 -11.32 6.29
C THR A 134 14.72 -10.97 7.40
N GLY A 135 13.49 -10.54 7.07
CA GLY A 135 12.41 -10.25 7.99
C GLY A 135 11.34 -11.33 8.07
N ARG A 136 10.26 -11.03 8.81
CA ARG A 136 9.06 -11.88 8.93
C ARG A 136 7.78 -11.07 8.88
N TYR A 137 6.83 -11.50 8.06
CA TYR A 137 5.47 -10.99 8.12
C TYR A 137 4.81 -11.39 9.44
N GLN A 138 4.22 -10.41 10.12
CA GLN A 138 3.53 -10.60 11.38
C GLN A 138 2.31 -9.70 11.44
N ALA A 139 1.12 -10.27 11.63
CA ALA A 139 -0.10 -9.50 11.81
C ALA A 139 -0.05 -8.51 12.99
N SER A 140 0.83 -8.74 13.98
CA SER A 140 1.08 -7.82 15.09
C SER A 140 1.73 -6.48 14.69
N THR A 141 2.09 -6.31 13.42
CA THR A 141 2.50 -5.02 12.84
C THR A 141 1.30 -4.18 12.40
N LEU A 142 0.11 -4.75 12.30
CA LEU A 142 -1.08 -4.11 11.74
C LEU A 142 -1.98 -3.58 12.85
N SER A 143 -2.42 -2.34 12.73
CA SER A 143 -3.49 -1.77 13.56
C SER A 143 -4.25 -0.72 12.78
N THR A 144 -5.46 -0.38 13.24
CA THR A 144 -6.21 0.75 12.70
C THR A 144 -6.61 1.73 13.79
N HIS A 145 -6.40 3.01 13.53
CA HIS A 145 -6.74 4.11 14.43
C HIS A 145 -6.91 5.39 13.62
N ASP A 146 -7.77 6.29 14.09
CA ASP A 146 -7.95 7.63 13.49
C ASP A 146 -8.25 7.62 11.97
N GLY A 147 -8.96 6.59 11.48
CA GLY A 147 -9.26 6.42 10.06
C GLY A 147 -8.08 5.92 9.21
N LEU A 148 -7.05 5.33 9.82
CA LEU A 148 -5.86 4.85 9.14
C LEU A 148 -5.63 3.36 9.42
N LEU A 149 -5.11 2.64 8.43
CA LEU A 149 -4.29 1.45 8.65
C LEU A 149 -2.84 1.88 8.90
N ASP A 150 -2.32 1.50 10.07
CA ASP A 150 -0.91 1.63 10.44
C ASP A 150 -0.23 0.25 10.34
N VAL A 151 0.73 0.17 9.43
CA VAL A 151 1.69 -0.92 9.34
C VAL A 151 2.96 -0.49 10.08
N ARG A 152 3.06 -0.87 11.36
CA ARG A 152 4.17 -0.54 12.24
C ARG A 152 5.35 -1.48 12.04
N LEU A 153 6.39 -0.97 11.40
CA LEU A 153 7.61 -1.69 11.06
C LEU A 153 8.70 -1.45 12.09
N ARG A 154 9.40 -2.52 12.48
CA ARG A 154 10.46 -2.44 13.48
C ARG A 154 11.38 -3.65 13.49
N THR A 155 12.63 -3.43 13.85
CA THR A 155 13.56 -4.51 14.19
C THR A 155 13.37 -4.91 15.66
N THR A 156 13.15 -6.20 15.94
CA THR A 156 13.09 -6.70 17.32
C THR A 156 14.44 -6.56 18.02
N SER A 157 14.47 -6.60 19.35
CA SER A 157 15.73 -6.61 20.12
C SER A 157 16.63 -7.82 19.81
N ALA A 158 16.08 -8.88 19.21
CA ALA A 158 16.82 -10.05 18.73
C ALA A 158 17.38 -9.88 17.30
N GLY A 159 17.17 -8.72 16.67
CA GLY A 159 17.64 -8.41 15.32
C GLY A 159 16.73 -8.90 14.20
N VAL A 160 15.50 -9.35 14.50
CA VAL A 160 14.53 -9.80 13.47
C VAL A 160 13.69 -8.61 12.99
N PRO A 161 13.76 -8.21 11.71
CA PRO A 161 12.86 -7.25 11.10
C PRO A 161 11.42 -7.78 11.07
N LEU A 162 10.46 -6.98 11.54
CA LEU A 162 9.04 -7.30 11.39
C LEU A 162 8.47 -6.57 10.18
N ALA A 163 7.78 -7.32 9.34
CA ALA A 163 7.08 -6.88 8.14
C ALA A 163 5.56 -7.00 8.36
N GLY A 164 4.79 -6.23 7.60
CA GLY A 164 3.34 -6.28 7.59
C GLY A 164 2.81 -6.38 6.17
N GLY A 165 1.69 -7.06 5.99
CA GLY A 165 1.05 -7.16 4.70
C GLY A 165 -0.43 -7.48 4.82
N VAL A 166 -1.22 -6.95 3.89
CA VAL A 166 -2.65 -7.21 3.77
C VAL A 166 -3.05 -7.49 2.33
N VAL A 167 -4.01 -8.40 2.16
CA VAL A 167 -4.66 -8.69 0.87
C VAL A 167 -6.15 -8.39 1.01
N PRO A 168 -6.70 -7.41 0.27
CA PRO A 168 -8.15 -7.16 0.25
C PRO A 168 -8.93 -8.38 -0.27
N LEU A 169 -10.07 -8.65 0.37
CA LEU A 169 -11.02 -9.67 -0.05
C LEU A 169 -12.18 -8.99 -0.78
N VAL A 170 -12.17 -9.05 -2.11
CA VAL A 170 -13.27 -8.52 -2.94
C VAL A 170 -14.51 -9.38 -2.69
N ASP A 171 -15.62 -8.75 -2.26
CA ASP A 171 -16.84 -9.44 -1.80
C ASP A 171 -16.59 -10.55 -0.74
N GLY A 172 -15.55 -10.36 0.09
CA GLY A 172 -15.18 -11.32 1.12
C GLY A 172 -14.59 -12.64 0.59
N GLN A 173 -14.17 -12.65 -0.68
CA GLN A 173 -13.57 -13.80 -1.35
C GLN A 173 -12.09 -13.56 -1.65
N TRP A 174 -11.33 -14.66 -1.66
CA TRP A 174 -9.97 -14.69 -2.18
C TRP A 174 -10.00 -14.64 -3.71
N GLY A 175 -9.01 -13.96 -4.30
CA GLY A 175 -8.82 -13.89 -5.74
C GLY A 175 -8.84 -12.45 -6.26
N GLY A 176 -8.33 -12.33 -7.48
CA GLY A 176 -8.05 -11.08 -8.15
C GLY A 176 -8.96 -10.78 -9.32
N GLN A 177 -8.57 -9.75 -10.08
CA GLN A 177 -9.26 -9.34 -11.30
C GLN A 177 -8.33 -9.55 -12.51
N THR A 178 -8.88 -9.56 -13.72
CA THR A 178 -8.10 -9.55 -14.98
C THR A 178 -7.99 -8.15 -15.60
N SER A 179 -8.60 -7.16 -14.94
CA SER A 179 -8.56 -5.73 -15.24
C SER A 179 -9.09 -4.98 -14.03
N GLY A 180 -8.66 -3.74 -13.82
CA GLY A 180 -9.07 -2.99 -12.64
C GLY A 180 -8.49 -1.59 -12.58
N ARG A 181 -9.11 -0.74 -11.76
CA ARG A 181 -8.54 0.50 -11.25
C ARG A 181 -8.31 0.32 -9.75
N TYR A 182 -7.05 0.34 -9.34
CA TYR A 182 -6.62 0.12 -7.96
C TYR A 182 -6.04 1.41 -7.43
N SER A 183 -6.68 2.03 -6.45
CA SER A 183 -6.20 3.30 -5.88
C SER A 183 -5.92 3.13 -4.40
N ILE A 184 -4.81 3.69 -3.93
CA ILE A 184 -4.43 3.69 -2.53
C ILE A 184 -3.90 5.08 -2.16
N ARG A 185 -4.37 5.62 -1.03
CA ARG A 185 -3.81 6.84 -0.45
C ARG A 185 -2.96 6.50 0.75
N MET A 186 -1.67 6.80 0.64
CA MET A 186 -0.70 6.39 1.65
C MET A 186 0.46 7.37 1.80
N LYS A 187 1.15 7.25 2.94
CA LYS A 187 2.48 7.82 3.20
C LYS A 187 3.25 6.92 4.14
N SER A 188 4.52 7.20 4.37
CA SER A 188 5.38 6.46 5.30
C SER A 188 6.35 7.37 6.03
N ASP A 189 6.79 6.94 7.20
CA ASP A 189 8.01 7.47 7.81
C ASP A 189 9.24 7.13 6.94
N GLU A 190 10.35 7.85 7.10
CA GLU A 190 11.64 7.40 6.58
C GLU A 190 12.23 6.36 7.52
N VAL A 191 12.40 5.12 7.04
CA VAL A 191 12.85 3.99 7.87
C VAL A 191 13.97 3.23 7.16
N ASP A 192 15.18 3.36 7.68
CA ASP A 192 16.36 2.69 7.13
C ASP A 192 16.18 1.18 7.03
N GLY A 193 16.44 0.63 5.85
CA GLY A 193 16.36 -0.81 5.58
C GLY A 193 14.95 -1.33 5.34
N TYR A 194 13.91 -0.49 5.40
CA TYR A 194 12.52 -0.87 5.13
C TYR A 194 11.98 -0.25 3.85
N GLY A 195 11.04 -0.95 3.23
CA GLY A 195 10.34 -0.50 2.02
C GLY A 195 8.94 -1.05 1.94
N VAL A 196 8.22 -0.58 0.93
CA VAL A 196 6.86 -0.96 0.58
C VAL A 196 6.83 -1.45 -0.86
N ALA A 197 5.97 -2.42 -1.13
CA ALA A 197 5.48 -2.76 -2.44
C ALA A 197 3.95 -2.90 -2.35
N VAL A 198 3.24 -2.02 -3.05
CA VAL A 198 1.83 -2.23 -3.37
C VAL A 198 1.80 -2.88 -4.73
N LEU A 199 1.37 -4.15 -4.81
CA LEU A 199 1.49 -4.91 -6.04
C LEU A 199 0.21 -5.63 -6.43
N LEU A 200 0.07 -5.86 -7.72
CA LEU A 200 -0.81 -6.89 -8.25
C LEU A 200 0.02 -8.16 -8.42
N TRP A 201 -0.48 -9.29 -7.90
CA TRP A 201 0.18 -10.60 -7.96
C TRP A 201 -0.73 -11.68 -8.50
N SER A 202 -0.17 -12.68 -9.20
CA SER A 202 -0.92 -13.81 -9.76
C SER A 202 -1.66 -14.62 -8.69
N ASP A 203 -2.95 -14.88 -8.92
CA ASP A 203 -3.76 -15.79 -8.11
C ASP A 203 -3.26 -17.24 -8.14
N GLN A 204 -2.51 -17.61 -9.18
CA GLN A 204 -1.89 -18.93 -9.30
C GLN A 204 -0.47 -18.97 -8.73
N ASN A 205 0.01 -17.85 -8.18
CA ASN A 205 1.36 -17.70 -7.65
C ASN A 205 2.45 -18.05 -8.69
N LEU A 206 2.20 -17.69 -9.95
CA LEU A 206 3.14 -17.84 -11.06
C LEU A 206 3.68 -16.47 -11.45
N TRP A 207 4.98 -16.25 -11.29
CA TRP A 207 5.58 -14.96 -11.65
C TRP A 207 5.44 -14.63 -13.15
N SER A 208 5.41 -15.65 -14.00
CA SER A 208 5.19 -15.51 -15.45
C SER A 208 3.81 -15.01 -15.84
N ASP A 209 2.83 -15.06 -14.92
CA ASP A 209 1.51 -14.48 -15.17
C ASP A 209 1.54 -12.95 -15.06
N GLY A 210 2.51 -12.39 -14.32
CA GLY A 210 2.75 -10.95 -14.16
C GLY A 210 3.00 -10.54 -12.71
N GLU A 211 3.70 -9.40 -12.57
CA GLU A 211 3.87 -8.64 -11.33
C GLU A 211 3.90 -7.15 -11.69
N ILE A 212 3.06 -6.36 -11.02
CA ILE A 212 2.93 -4.92 -11.23
C ILE A 212 3.06 -4.26 -9.87
N ASP A 213 4.12 -3.49 -9.63
CA ASP A 213 4.40 -2.85 -8.35
C ASP A 213 4.27 -1.33 -8.50
N PHE A 214 3.25 -0.76 -7.88
CA PHE A 214 3.05 0.68 -7.84
C PHE A 214 2.13 1.13 -6.68
N PRO A 215 2.64 1.92 -5.72
CA PRO A 215 4.03 2.33 -5.58
C PRO A 215 4.91 1.23 -4.98
N GLU A 216 6.19 1.24 -5.34
CA GLU A 216 7.24 0.49 -4.67
C GLU A 216 8.40 1.41 -4.24
N GLY A 217 9.07 1.12 -3.13
CA GLY A 217 10.33 1.78 -2.80
C GLY A 217 10.73 1.68 -1.35
N ALA A 218 11.89 2.24 -1.02
CA ALA A 218 12.29 2.44 0.37
C ALA A 218 11.36 3.46 1.04
N LEU A 219 11.01 3.24 2.31
CA LEU A 219 10.10 4.14 3.02
C LEU A 219 10.69 5.55 3.12
N GLY A 220 9.84 6.55 2.92
CA GLY A 220 10.23 7.96 2.85
C GLY A 220 11.00 8.37 1.58
N ALA A 221 11.35 7.44 0.69
CA ALA A 221 12.03 7.74 -0.57
C ALA A 221 11.02 7.98 -1.72
N PRO A 222 11.47 8.50 -2.89
CA PRO A 222 10.59 8.58 -4.04
C PRO A 222 10.06 7.20 -4.48
N ALA A 223 8.78 7.15 -4.80
CA ALA A 223 8.10 5.94 -5.25
C ALA A 223 8.55 5.54 -6.66
N TRP A 224 8.56 4.24 -6.90
CA TRP A 224 8.86 3.59 -8.17
C TRP A 224 7.64 2.90 -8.74
N LEU A 225 7.60 2.90 -10.07
CA LEU A 225 6.75 2.06 -10.90
C LEU A 225 7.59 0.92 -11.44
N ASN A 226 7.15 -0.31 -11.23
CA ASN A 226 7.75 -1.49 -11.81
C ASN A 226 6.70 -2.39 -12.47
N VAL A 227 6.96 -2.81 -13.70
CA VAL A 227 6.20 -3.85 -14.39
C VAL A 227 7.19 -4.91 -14.82
N HIS A 228 7.02 -6.12 -14.32
CA HIS A 228 7.87 -7.26 -14.66
C HIS A 228 7.52 -7.79 -16.05
N CYS A 229 8.53 -8.20 -16.82
CA CYS A 229 8.32 -8.74 -18.16
C CYS A 229 7.64 -10.12 -18.08
N LEU A 230 6.57 -10.36 -18.85
CA LEU A 230 5.88 -11.65 -18.81
C LEU A 230 6.76 -12.82 -19.30
N SER A 231 7.62 -12.56 -20.29
CA SER A 231 8.50 -13.59 -20.86
C SER A 231 9.72 -13.91 -20.01
N ASP A 232 10.15 -12.96 -19.18
CA ASP A 232 11.29 -13.11 -18.26
C ASP A 232 11.02 -12.25 -17.01
N PRO A 233 10.27 -12.78 -16.04
CA PRO A 233 9.81 -11.99 -14.90
C PRO A 233 10.92 -11.45 -14.01
N ALA A 234 12.17 -11.93 -14.12
CA ALA A 234 13.29 -11.34 -13.41
C ALA A 234 13.66 -9.92 -13.93
N GLU A 235 13.29 -9.61 -15.18
CA GLU A 235 13.53 -8.32 -15.82
C GLU A 235 12.33 -7.37 -15.64
N LYS A 236 12.62 -6.08 -15.51
CA LYS A 236 11.61 -5.02 -15.41
C LYS A 236 11.42 -4.37 -16.78
N CYS A 237 10.26 -4.58 -17.40
CA CYS A 237 9.89 -4.02 -18.69
C CYS A 237 9.43 -2.56 -18.59
N VAL A 238 8.90 -2.17 -17.43
CA VAL A 238 8.76 -0.77 -17.03
C VAL A 238 9.48 -0.61 -15.69
N HIS A 239 10.33 0.40 -15.58
CA HIS A 239 11.07 0.70 -14.36
C HIS A 239 11.36 2.20 -14.29
N GLU A 240 10.54 2.93 -13.53
CA GLU A 240 10.59 4.39 -13.49
C GLU A 240 10.48 4.90 -12.06
N GLN A 241 11.32 5.86 -11.71
CA GLN A 241 11.20 6.61 -10.47
C GLN A 241 10.27 7.80 -10.69
N THR A 242 9.24 7.90 -9.86
CA THR A 242 8.34 9.06 -9.86
C THR A 242 8.95 10.23 -9.08
N SER A 243 8.36 11.42 -9.24
CA SER A 243 8.67 12.57 -8.37
C SER A 243 7.98 12.50 -7.00
N ALA A 244 7.02 11.59 -6.82
CA ALA A 244 6.22 11.46 -5.61
C ALA A 244 7.04 10.83 -4.48
N SER A 245 7.10 11.50 -3.34
CA SER A 245 7.80 11.00 -2.17
C SER A 245 6.89 10.10 -1.34
N LEU A 246 7.36 8.90 -0.97
CA LEU A 246 6.63 8.06 -0.02
C LEU A 246 6.55 8.68 1.38
N ALA A 247 7.25 9.79 1.66
CA ALA A 247 7.12 10.54 2.92
C ALA A 247 5.86 11.42 2.97
N ASP A 248 5.31 11.76 1.81
CA ASP A 248 4.18 12.67 1.65
C ASP A 248 2.91 11.88 1.30
N TRP A 249 1.75 12.44 1.63
CA TRP A 249 0.48 11.81 1.28
C TRP A 249 0.20 11.92 -0.21
N HIS A 250 0.18 10.79 -0.90
CA HIS A 250 -0.18 10.69 -2.30
C HIS A 250 -1.24 9.62 -2.53
N THR A 251 -2.07 9.84 -3.55
CA THR A 251 -2.94 8.82 -4.13
C THR A 251 -2.19 8.17 -5.29
N TYR A 252 -1.91 6.88 -5.16
CA TYR A 252 -1.32 6.10 -6.24
C TYR A 252 -2.39 5.25 -6.88
N THR A 253 -2.44 5.26 -8.22
CA THR A 253 -3.41 4.47 -8.96
C THR A 253 -2.79 3.65 -10.08
N ILE A 254 -3.17 2.37 -10.15
CA ILE A 254 -2.98 1.50 -11.30
C ILE A 254 -4.30 1.42 -12.06
N GLU A 255 -4.31 1.83 -13.33
CA GLU A 255 -5.37 1.47 -14.28
C GLU A 255 -4.86 0.38 -15.19
N TRP A 256 -5.49 -0.79 -15.15
CA TRP A 256 -5.13 -1.96 -15.93
C TRP A 256 -6.31 -2.41 -16.77
N THR A 257 -6.20 -2.25 -18.09
CA THR A 257 -7.12 -2.79 -19.09
C THR A 257 -6.37 -3.76 -20.01
N PRO A 258 -7.07 -4.59 -20.80
CA PRO A 258 -6.42 -5.47 -21.78
C PRO A 258 -5.56 -4.74 -22.82
N GLU A 259 -5.83 -3.46 -23.09
CA GLU A 259 -5.16 -2.65 -24.10
C GLU A 259 -4.04 -1.76 -23.55
N ARG A 260 -4.13 -1.35 -22.27
CA ARG A 260 -3.19 -0.40 -21.67
C ARG A 260 -3.13 -0.54 -20.15
N MET A 261 -1.93 -0.35 -19.61
CA MET A 261 -1.75 0.04 -18.22
C MET A 261 -1.34 1.51 -18.13
N SER A 262 -1.95 2.26 -17.22
CA SER A 262 -1.59 3.64 -16.88
C SER A 262 -1.43 3.75 -15.38
N PHE A 263 -0.40 4.50 -14.97
CA PHE A 263 -0.01 4.65 -13.58
C PHE A 263 -0.09 6.12 -13.21
N LEU A 264 -0.79 6.45 -12.13
CA LEU A 264 -1.10 7.81 -11.76
C LEU A 264 -0.66 8.13 -10.34
N VAL A 265 -0.16 9.34 -10.13
CA VAL A 265 -0.01 9.94 -8.80
C VAL A 265 -0.89 11.17 -8.76
N ASP A 266 -1.79 11.25 -7.77
CA ASP A 266 -2.72 12.37 -7.58
C ASP A 266 -3.45 12.76 -8.89
N ASP A 267 -3.97 11.73 -9.59
CA ASP A 267 -4.66 11.80 -10.89
C ASP A 267 -3.82 12.25 -12.10
N GLU A 268 -2.51 12.46 -11.93
CA GLU A 268 -1.58 12.74 -13.02
C GLU A 268 -0.86 11.47 -13.48
N VAL A 269 -0.88 11.19 -14.80
CA VAL A 269 -0.21 10.01 -15.37
C VAL A 269 1.31 10.17 -15.28
N VAL A 270 1.96 9.26 -14.54
CA VAL A 270 3.42 9.21 -14.38
C VAL A 270 4.07 8.13 -15.25
N GLY A 271 3.30 7.19 -15.78
CA GLY A 271 3.80 6.13 -16.66
C GLY A 271 2.67 5.40 -17.38
N THR A 272 2.99 4.78 -18.52
CA THR A 272 2.03 3.96 -19.27
C THR A 272 2.74 2.89 -20.11
N THR A 273 2.07 1.77 -20.36
CA THR A 273 2.54 0.74 -21.28
C THR A 273 1.37 0.10 -22.03
N THR A 274 1.62 -0.31 -23.27
CA THR A 274 0.73 -1.18 -24.07
C THR A 274 1.35 -2.57 -24.30
N GLU A 275 2.42 -2.87 -23.59
CA GLU A 275 3.21 -4.11 -23.68
C GLU A 275 3.29 -4.79 -22.31
N ASN A 276 3.49 -6.10 -22.30
CA ASN A 276 3.60 -6.92 -21.08
C ASN A 276 2.41 -6.75 -20.12
N ILE A 277 1.20 -6.62 -20.68
CA ILE A 277 -0.04 -6.52 -19.91
C ILE A 277 -0.44 -7.94 -19.48
N PRO A 278 -0.50 -8.21 -18.16
CA PRO A 278 -1.00 -9.48 -17.65
C PRO A 278 -2.42 -9.77 -18.13
N THR A 279 -2.73 -11.05 -18.32
CA THR A 279 -4.09 -11.52 -18.68
C THR A 279 -4.66 -12.51 -17.67
N ALA A 280 -3.81 -13.02 -16.78
CA ALA A 280 -4.22 -13.87 -15.67
C ALA A 280 -4.91 -13.04 -14.57
N PRO A 281 -5.74 -13.66 -13.72
CA PRO A 281 -6.26 -13.02 -12.53
C PRO A 281 -5.15 -12.62 -11.57
N MET A 282 -5.17 -11.36 -11.11
CA MET A 282 -4.20 -10.81 -10.16
C MET A 282 -4.90 -10.09 -9.01
N HIS A 283 -4.48 -10.37 -7.78
CA HIS A 283 -4.99 -9.73 -6.56
C HIS A 283 -4.06 -8.63 -6.08
N LEU A 284 -4.63 -7.63 -5.39
CA LEU A 284 -3.85 -6.57 -4.75
C LEU A 284 -3.21 -7.09 -3.46
N VAL A 285 -1.93 -6.78 -3.27
CA VAL A 285 -1.19 -6.98 -2.03
C VAL A 285 -0.61 -5.64 -1.62
N VAL A 286 -0.82 -5.24 -0.38
CA VAL A 286 -0.04 -4.17 0.24
C VAL A 286 0.93 -4.82 1.20
N GLN A 287 2.23 -4.70 0.93
CA GLN A 287 3.25 -5.29 1.78
C GLN A 287 4.38 -4.31 2.07
N ALA A 288 4.84 -4.29 3.31
CA ALA A 288 5.99 -3.52 3.73
C ALA A 288 6.89 -4.35 4.63
N GLY A 289 8.19 -4.30 4.36
CA GLY A 289 9.17 -5.22 4.93
C GLY A 289 10.59 -4.75 4.68
N SER A 290 11.57 -5.60 4.95
CA SER A 290 12.97 -5.24 4.77
C SER A 290 13.37 -5.20 3.29
N ASN A 291 14.26 -4.27 2.91
CA ASN A 291 14.77 -4.10 1.54
C ASN A 291 15.93 -5.04 1.18
N GLY A 292 16.19 -6.07 2.00
CA GLY A 292 17.40 -6.87 1.96
C GLY A 292 18.48 -6.39 2.92
N GLY A 293 19.30 -7.34 3.39
CA GLY A 293 20.18 -7.12 4.53
C GLY A 293 19.40 -6.96 5.84
N ASP A 294 20.09 -6.55 6.90
CA ASP A 294 19.49 -6.34 8.21
C ASP A 294 19.25 -4.83 8.44
N PRO A 295 18.00 -4.35 8.49
CA PRO A 295 17.67 -3.03 9.00
C PRO A 295 18.34 -2.75 10.36
N PRO A 296 18.70 -1.48 10.66
CA PRO A 296 19.24 -1.11 11.96
C PRO A 296 18.36 -1.60 13.12
N ALA A 297 18.99 -1.92 14.26
CA ALA A 297 18.27 -2.43 15.42
C ALA A 297 17.30 -1.40 16.04
N ASP A 298 17.52 -0.12 15.78
CA ASP A 298 16.68 1.01 16.17
C ASP A 298 15.79 1.52 15.02
N ALA A 299 15.75 0.83 13.87
CA ALA A 299 14.82 1.14 12.79
C ALA A 299 13.39 0.86 13.25
N GLU A 300 12.57 1.92 13.25
CA GLU A 300 11.17 1.87 13.64
C GLU A 300 10.41 2.97 12.88
N GLY A 301 9.26 2.64 12.30
CA GLY A 301 8.45 3.60 11.57
C GLY A 301 7.14 2.98 11.08
N SER A 302 6.30 3.80 10.49
CA SER A 302 4.98 3.40 10.03
C SER A 302 4.81 3.63 8.54
N LEU A 303 4.15 2.68 7.87
CA LEU A 303 3.43 2.93 6.63
C LEU A 303 1.97 3.18 7.02
N LEU A 304 1.44 4.34 6.64
CA LEU A 304 0.08 4.78 6.94
C LEU A 304 -0.74 4.78 5.65
N ILE A 305 -1.90 4.14 5.69
CA ILE A 305 -2.84 4.05 4.58
C ILE A 305 -4.16 4.61 5.07
N ASP A 306 -4.65 5.62 4.36
CA ASP A 306 -5.92 6.28 4.67
C ASP A 306 -7.09 5.53 4.05
N TRP A 307 -6.99 5.20 2.76
CA TRP A 307 -7.98 4.38 2.11
C TRP A 307 -7.39 3.63 0.92
N LEU A 308 -8.11 2.58 0.50
CA LEU A 308 -7.85 1.91 -0.77
C LEU A 308 -9.16 1.47 -1.44
N THR A 309 -9.19 1.55 -2.77
CA THR A 309 -10.32 1.14 -3.61
C THR A 309 -9.88 0.18 -4.71
N ILE A 310 -10.78 -0.74 -5.05
CA ILE A 310 -10.70 -1.57 -6.24
C ILE A 310 -11.99 -1.36 -7.03
N ASP A 311 -11.84 -0.85 -8.24
CA ASP A 311 -12.90 -0.74 -9.23
C ASP A 311 -12.63 -1.70 -10.40
N VAL A 312 -13.68 -2.28 -10.95
CA VAL A 312 -13.62 -3.17 -12.13
C VAL A 312 -14.43 -2.57 -13.27
N PRO A 313 -14.22 -2.98 -14.53
CA PRO A 313 -15.10 -2.57 -15.61
C PRO A 313 -16.57 -2.85 -15.28
N SER A 314 -17.43 -1.84 -15.41
CA SER A 314 -18.88 -2.03 -15.28
C SER A 314 -19.36 -3.09 -16.27
N ALA A 315 -20.46 -3.78 -15.95
CA ALA A 315 -21.00 -4.82 -16.82
C ALA A 315 -21.26 -4.30 -18.24
N GLY A 316 -20.55 -4.87 -19.23
CA GLY A 316 -20.63 -4.48 -20.64
C GLY A 316 -19.87 -3.21 -21.03
N ALA A 317 -19.16 -2.58 -20.10
CA ALA A 317 -18.25 -1.48 -20.38
C ALA A 317 -16.84 -1.99 -20.72
N ALA A 318 -16.12 -1.18 -21.48
CA ALA A 318 -14.68 -1.32 -21.72
C ALA A 318 -14.05 0.04 -21.43
N PRO A 319 -13.85 0.39 -20.13
CA PRO A 319 -13.24 1.65 -19.78
C PRO A 319 -11.84 1.73 -20.38
N ALA A 320 -11.45 2.93 -20.84
CA ALA A 320 -10.10 3.18 -21.28
C ALA A 320 -9.25 3.64 -20.09
N ALA A 321 -8.00 3.18 -20.02
CA ALA A 321 -7.03 3.78 -19.13
C ALA A 321 -6.74 5.23 -19.56
N THR A 322 -6.49 6.08 -18.57
CA THR A 322 -6.17 7.49 -18.71
C THR A 322 -4.91 7.65 -19.55
N LEU A 323 -4.94 8.61 -20.48
CA LEU A 323 -3.79 8.95 -21.31
C LEU A 323 -3.01 10.10 -20.67
N PRO A 324 -1.68 10.17 -20.86
CA PRO A 324 -0.91 11.35 -20.48
C PRO A 324 -1.52 12.62 -21.05
N SER A 325 -1.49 13.72 -20.30
CA SER A 325 -1.93 15.00 -20.83
C SER A 325 -0.98 15.44 -21.96
N ASP A 326 -1.54 15.93 -23.07
CA ASP A 326 -0.76 16.51 -24.18
C ASP A 326 -0.18 17.90 -23.82
N ALA A 327 -0.23 18.31 -22.55
CA ALA A 327 0.26 19.60 -22.10
C ALA A 327 1.80 19.59 -22.10
N PRO A 328 2.47 20.58 -22.73
CA PRO A 328 3.90 20.75 -22.55
C PRO A 328 4.20 20.91 -21.05
N THR A 329 5.16 20.13 -20.55
CA THR A 329 5.77 20.40 -19.25
C THR A 329 6.55 21.71 -19.36
N ASP A 330 5.96 22.79 -18.84
CA ASP A 330 6.60 24.12 -18.72
C ASP A 330 7.64 24.17 -17.59
#